data_AF-A0A1I0Z559-F1
#
_entry.id   AF-A0A1I0Z559-F1
#
_cell.length_a   1.000
_cell.length_b   1.000
_cell.length_c   1.000
_cell.angle_alpha   90.00
_cell.angle_beta   90.00
_cell.angle_gamma   90.00
#
_symmetry.space_group_name_H-M   'P 1'
#
loop_
_entity.id
_entity.type
_entity.pdbx_description
1 polymer ?
#
loop_
_entity_poly.entity_id
_entity_poly.type
_entity_poly.pdbx_seq_one_letter_code
_entity_poly.pdbx_strand_id
1 'polypeptide(L)' 'MFVKPDNTYNDIRYRSLNKWLDDMEEHEDIAVRCGVPLARDYVKYLKDEIKRLNEENQLKNTHMKKLIEKYRTK' A
#
# COMPACT_ATOMS: atom_id res chain seq x y z
N MET A 1 4.20 -12.01 -22.47
CA MET A 1 4.83 -10.70 -22.24
C MET A 1 4.38 -10.24 -20.85
N PHE A 2 5.22 -10.42 -19.82
CA PHE A 2 4.90 -9.96 -18.47
C PHE A 2 5.15 -8.45 -18.42
N VAL A 3 4.12 -7.67 -18.76
CA VAL A 3 4.15 -6.23 -18.50
C VAL A 3 4.23 -6.09 -16.98
N LYS A 4 5.35 -5.55 -16.47
CA LYS A 4 5.43 -5.18 -15.05
C LYS A 4 4.22 -4.29 -14.74
N PRO A 5 3.53 -4.48 -13.61
CA PRO A 5 2.40 -3.62 -13.28
C PRO A 5 2.88 -2.17 -13.29
N ASP A 6 2.24 -1.35 -14.13
CA ASP A 6 2.53 0.08 -14.20
C ASP A 6 2.08 0.72 -12.89
N ASN A 7 3.03 1.24 -12.13
CA ASN A 7 2.77 1.90 -10.84
C ASN A 7 2.77 3.43 -10.94
N THR A 8 2.87 3.99 -12.16
CA THR A 8 3.01 5.44 -12.39
C THR A 8 1.90 6.23 -11.72
N TYR A 9 0.65 5.78 -11.80
CA TYR A 9 -0.48 6.44 -11.13
C TYR A 9 -0.33 6.46 -9.60
N ASN A 10 0.05 5.33 -9.00
CA ASN A 10 0.22 5.24 -7.55
C ASN A 10 1.37 6.11 -7.05
N ASP A 11 2.45 6.19 -7.82
CA ASP A 11 3.60 7.05 -7.51
C ASP A 11 3.22 8.53 -7.59
N ILE A 12 2.48 8.94 -8.64
CA ILE A 12 1.95 10.31 -8.75
C ILE A 12 1.02 10.62 -7.57
N ARG A 13 0.07 9.73 -7.27
CA ARG A 13 -0.86 9.90 -6.15
C ARG A 13 -0.13 10.08 -4.82
N TYR A 14 0.90 9.28 -4.57
CA TYR A 14 1.69 9.38 -3.34
C TYR A 14 2.47 10.69 -3.25
N ARG A 15 3.06 11.15 -4.37
CA ARG A 15 3.75 12.44 -4.43
C ARG A 15 2.80 13.61 -4.21
N SER A 16 1.63 13.60 -4.85
CA SER A 16 0.59 14.63 -4.68
C SER A 16 0.09 14.70 -3.23
N LEU A 17 -0.14 13.55 -2.60
CA LEU A 17 -0.55 13.49 -1.20
C LEU A 17 0.54 14.05 -0.27
N ASN A 18 1.79 13.64 -0.44
CA ASN A 18 2.88 14.16 0.39
C ASN A 18 3.03 15.67 0.25
N LYS A 19 2.99 16.17 -0.99
CA LYS A 19 3.05 17.62 -1.22
C LYS A 19 1.91 18.35 -0.51
N TRP A 20 0.68 17.83 -0.61
CA TRP A 20 -0.45 18.43 0.08
C TRP A 20 -0.27 18.41 1.61
N LEU A 21 0.26 17.33 2.17
CA LEU A 21 0.57 17.25 3.61
C LEU A 21 1.67 18.23 4.03
N ASP A 22 2.69 18.44 3.19
CA ASP A 22 3.73 19.45 3.42
C ASP A 22 3.10 20.86 3.45
N ASP A 23 2.20 21.16 2.51
CA ASP A 23 1.47 22.44 2.48
C ASP A 23 0.54 22.59 3.72
N MET A 24 -0.02 21.50 4.26
CA MET A 24 -0.85 21.50 5.48
C MET A 24 -0.04 21.64 6.78
N GLU A 25 1.25 21.32 6.75
CA GLU A 25 2.13 21.41 7.92
C GLU A 25 2.44 22.88 8.28
N GLU A 26 2.42 23.75 7.26
CA GLU A 26 2.58 25.20 7.37
C GLU A 26 1.23 25.94 7.53
N HIS A 27 0.11 25.21 7.67
CA HIS A 27 -1.21 25.81 7.75
C HIS A 27 -1.39 26.61 9.06
N GLU A 28 -2.02 27.80 8.98
CA GLU A 28 -2.19 28.72 10.12
C GLU A 28 -3.00 28.09 11.26
N ASP A 29 -4.01 27.28 10.92
CA ASP A 29 -4.80 26.53 11.89
C ASP A 29 -3.95 25.43 12.58
N ILE A 30 -3.82 25.56 13.90
CA ILE A 30 -3.06 24.64 14.75
C ILE A 30 -3.59 23.20 14.67
N ALA A 31 -4.91 23.01 14.65
CA ALA A 31 -5.50 21.68 14.58
C ALA A 31 -5.16 20.99 13.25
N VAL A 32 -5.08 21.76 12.16
CA VAL A 32 -4.71 21.26 10.84
C VAL A 32 -3.26 20.80 10.83
N ARG A 33 -2.30 21.69 11.16
CA ARG A 33 -0.88 21.33 11.13
C ARG A 33 -0.51 20.24 12.14
N CYS A 34 -1.09 20.26 13.35
CA CYS A 34 -0.85 19.21 14.35
C CYS A 34 -1.47 17.86 13.95
N GLY A 35 -2.44 17.84 13.03
CA GLY A 35 -3.01 16.62 12.47
C GLY A 35 -2.16 15.96 11.38
N VAL A 36 -1.25 16.69 10.75
CA VAL A 36 -0.41 16.18 9.65
C VAL A 36 0.43 14.96 10.04
N PRO A 37 1.14 14.94 11.20
CA PRO A 37 1.89 13.76 11.63
C PRO A 37 1.02 12.50 11.75
N LEU A 38 -0.19 12.63 12.33
CA LEU A 38 -1.13 11.52 12.48
C LEU A 38 -1.57 10.97 11.10
N ALA A 39 -1.82 11.86 10.14
CA ALA A 39 -2.15 11.45 8.77
C ALA A 39 -0.99 10.69 8.11
N ARG A 40 0.27 11.15 8.29
CA ARG A 40 1.46 10.46 7.76
C ARG A 40 1.63 9.07 8.37
N ASP A 41 1.46 8.94 9.68
CA ASP A 41 1.54 7.65 10.38
C ASP A 41 0.46 6.68 9.90
N TYR A 42 -0.76 7.17 9.69
CA TYR A 42 -1.85 6.34 9.18
C TYR A 42 -1.60 5.86 7.75
N VAL A 43 -1.08 6.73 6.86
CA VAL A 43 -0.69 6.33 5.50
C VAL A 43 0.40 5.26 5.52
N LYS A 44 1.38 5.38 6.42
CA LYS A 44 2.42 4.37 6.61
C LYS A 44 1.82 3.03 7.06
N TYR A 45 0.96 3.06 8.08
CA TYR A 45 0.25 1.87 8.56
C TYR A 45 -0.51 1.15 7.43
N LEU A 46 -1.25 1.89 6.61
CA LEU A 46 -1.99 1.31 5.49
C LEU A 46 -1.06 0.66 4.43
N LYS A 47 0.11 1.24 4.17
CA LYS A 47 1.10 0.64 3.26
C LYS A 47 1.65 -0.66 3.81
N ASP A 48 1.96 -0.70 5.10
CA ASP A 48 2.45 -1.89 5.78
C ASP A 48 1.38 -2.99 5.80
N GLU A 49 0.11 -2.62 6.00
CA GLU A 49 -1.04 -3.50 5.94
C GLU A 49 -1.22 -4.14 4.55
N ILE A 50 -1.15 -3.32 3.49
CA ILE A 50 -1.21 -3.80 2.09
C ILE A 50 -0.08 -4.80 1.83
N LYS A 51 1.13 -4.52 2.33
CA LYS A 51 2.28 -5.43 2.19
C LYS A 51 2.00 -6.77 2.86
N ARG A 52 1.55 -6.76 4.12
CA ARG A 52 1.22 -7.98 4.88
C ARG A 52 0.15 -8.82 4.17
N LEU A 53 -0.93 -8.18 3.72
CA LEU A 53 -2.03 -8.87 3.01
C LEU A 53 -1.57 -9.49 1.68
N ASN A 54 -0.69 -8.80 0.96
CA ASN A 54 -0.11 -9.35 -0.28
C ASN A 54 0.76 -10.58 -0.01
N GLU A 55 1.60 -10.55 1.03
CA GLU A 55 2.41 -11.71 1.45
C GLU A 55 1.53 -12.90 1.84
N GLU A 56 0.47 -12.66 2.63
CA GLU A 56 -0.49 -13.69 3.02
C GLU A 56 -1.20 -14.30 1.80
N ASN A 57 -1.65 -13.47 0.87
CA ASN A 57 -2.29 -13.93 -0.37
C ASN A 57 -1.35 -14.74 -1.24
N GLN A 58 -0.08 -14.35 -1.37
CA GLN A 58 0.92 -15.12 -2.12
C GLN A 58 1.16 -16.50 -1.49
N LEU A 59 1.21 -16.58 -0.16
CA LEU A 59 1.36 -17.84 0.55
C LEU A 59 0.15 -18.76 0.30
N LYS A 60 -1.07 -18.24 0.46
CA LYS A 60 -2.32 -18.99 0.20
C LYS A 60 -2.39 -19.49 -1.24
N ASN A 61 -2.07 -18.63 -2.22
CA ASN A 61 -2.05 -19.01 -3.63
C ASN A 61 -1.03 -20.10 -3.93
N THR A 62 0.16 -20.04 -3.32
CA THR A 62 1.20 -21.06 -3.47
C THR A 62 0.74 -22.40 -2.90
N HIS A 63 0.12 -22.38 -1.72
CA HIS A 63 -0.41 -23.58 -1.10
C HIS A 63 -1.53 -24.21 -1.94
N MET A 64 -2.46 -23.40 -2.44
CA MET A 64 -3.57 -23.85 -3.29
C MET A 64 -3.06 -24.51 -4.58
N LYS A 65 -2.05 -23.93 -5.23
CA LYS A 65 -1.42 -24.54 -6.43
C LYS A 65 -0.87 -25.93 -6.14
N LYS A 66 -0.12 -26.10 -5.04
CA LYS A 66 0.41 -27.41 -4.62
C LYS A 66 -0.68 -28.43 -4.34
N LEU A 67 -1.79 -28.01 -3.73
CA LEU A 67 -2.94 -28.89 -3.51
C LEU A 67 -3.55 -29.35 -4.85
N ILE A 68 -3.81 -28.41 -5.77
CA ILE A 68 -4.35 -28.72 -7.10
C ILE A 68 -3.44 -29.70 -7.85
N GLU A 69 -2.12 -29.48 -7.84
CA GLU A 69 -1.15 -30.39 -8.45
C GLU A 69 -1.24 -31.79 -7.84
N LYS A 70 -1.27 -31.91 -6.51
CA LYS A 70 -1.40 -33.20 -5.80
C LYS A 70 -2.67 -33.97 -6.18
N TYR A 71 -3.80 -33.28 -6.36
CA TYR A 71 -5.05 -33.91 -6.78
C TYR A 71 -5.10 -34.23 -8.27
N ARG A 72 -4.36 -33.49 -9.12
CA ARG A 72 -4.26 -33.77 -10.57
C ARG A 72 -3.36 -34.96 -10.88
N THR A 73 -2.40 -35.27 -10.01
CA THR A 73 -1.49 -36.42 -10.14
C THR A 73 -2.01 -37.72 -9.52
N LYS A 74 -3.20 -37.70 -8.91
CA LYS A 74 -3.93 -38.87 -8.43
C LYS A 74 -4.99 -39.28 -9.44
#